data_AF-A0A534ALW9-F1
#
_entry.id   AF-A0A534ALW9-F1
#
_cell.length_a   1.000
_cell.length_b   1.000
_cell.length_c   1.000
_cell.angle_alpha   90.00
_cell.angle_beta   90.00
_cell.angle_gamma   90.00
#
_symmetry.space_group_name_H-M   'P 1'
#
loop_
_entity.id
_entity.type
_entity.pdbx_description
1 polymer ?
#
loop_
_entity_poly.entity_id
_entity_poly.type
_entity_poly.pdbx_seq_one_letter_code
_entity_poly.pdbx_strand_id
1 'polypeptide(L)'
;MRASRSSTPRVSRANTSPATSPPNISSACSWSAPTRQSTRAASSAPSSKWCAGAELAEHPDPRRELLLGLLRAGLERVDGRRCVREALSGSAGARAPAHVWLAAIGKAAESMARGAHEALGAAIERTLLITRDAPGAQFVAGGAVEVLLGAHPLPDERSLAAGERLLAWVEALPPEAQPLFLISGGASSLVEVLEAGATLHDLEELTRQAFAQGIAIGELNARRAALSRIKGGGLAARLRGRPAQALFVSDVPQDDPRVIGSGLMGPAASGEDRVERHVVASVDDAVAAVAAAAAALGLAVHAPARRFEGDAVRLAARFAHELCLTSAQLCVWGGESTVQVPPHPGRGGRNQHLALA
;
A
#
# COMPACT_ATOMS: atom_id res chain seq x y z
N MET A 1 5.78 -3.83 -65.21
CA MET A 1 5.30 -2.84 -66.19
C MET A 1 3.80 -2.59 -65.95
N ARG A 2 3.40 -1.31 -65.88
CA ARG A 2 2.04 -0.72 -65.64
C ARG A 2 1.49 -0.93 -64.22
N ALA A 3 1.45 0.03 -63.28
CA ALA A 3 1.10 1.47 -63.22
C ALA A 3 -0.39 1.78 -62.94
N SER A 4 -0.59 2.37 -61.74
CA SER A 4 -1.59 3.37 -61.31
C SER A 4 -3.09 3.02 -61.29
N ARG A 5 -3.74 3.23 -60.13
CA ARG A 5 -4.51 4.46 -59.85
C ARG A 5 -4.92 4.58 -58.38
N SER A 6 -4.75 5.80 -57.89
CA SER A 6 -5.15 6.34 -56.60
C SER A 6 -6.66 6.64 -56.55
N SER A 7 -7.28 6.51 -55.37
CA SER A 7 -8.44 7.31 -55.00
C SER A 7 -8.53 7.46 -53.48
N THR A 8 -8.47 8.72 -53.04
CA THR A 8 -8.70 9.22 -51.69
C THR A 8 -10.21 9.29 -51.40
N PRO A 9 -10.68 9.01 -50.17
CA PRO A 9 -12.00 9.44 -49.74
C PRO A 9 -11.94 10.80 -49.03
N ARG A 10 -12.92 11.62 -49.41
CA ARG A 10 -13.26 12.97 -48.92
C ARG A 10 -13.57 12.98 -47.41
N VAL A 11 -13.02 13.98 -46.73
CA VAL A 11 -13.44 14.43 -45.39
C VAL A 11 -14.75 15.23 -45.51
N SER A 12 -15.81 14.78 -44.83
CA SER A 12 -17.04 15.57 -44.63
C SER A 12 -17.00 16.28 -43.29
N ARG A 13 -17.09 17.62 -43.33
CA ARG A 13 -17.35 18.49 -42.17
C ARG A 13 -18.83 18.47 -41.80
N ALA A 14 -19.07 18.56 -40.48
CA ALA A 14 -20.15 19.26 -39.75
C ALA A 14 -20.79 18.35 -38.69
N ASN A 15 -20.60 18.65 -37.40
CA ASN A 15 -21.51 19.52 -36.65
C ASN A 15 -20.98 19.74 -35.23
N THR A 16 -20.70 20.99 -34.90
CA THR A 16 -20.30 21.46 -33.57
C THR A 16 -21.54 21.89 -32.78
N SER A 17 -21.67 21.43 -31.54
CA SER A 17 -22.53 22.03 -30.51
C SER A 17 -21.71 22.23 -29.24
N PRO A 18 -22.03 23.26 -28.44
CA PRO A 18 -21.03 24.05 -27.73
C PRO A 18 -20.58 23.41 -26.42
N ALA A 19 -19.26 23.45 -26.20
CA ALA A 19 -18.66 23.15 -24.91
C ALA A 19 -19.01 24.25 -23.90
N THR A 20 -19.67 23.86 -22.81
CA THR A 20 -19.84 24.67 -21.61
C THR A 20 -18.47 24.88 -20.95
N SER A 21 -18.00 26.13 -20.93
CA SER A 21 -16.76 26.53 -20.28
C SER A 21 -16.87 26.40 -18.75
N PRO A 22 -15.81 25.95 -18.04
CA PRO A 22 -15.78 26.00 -16.57
C PRO A 22 -15.60 27.45 -16.07
N PRO A 23 -16.04 27.77 -14.84
CA PRO A 23 -16.02 29.12 -14.32
C PRO A 23 -14.59 29.65 -14.11
N ASN A 24 -14.38 30.88 -14.56
CA ASN A 24 -13.14 31.64 -14.49
C ASN A 24 -12.90 32.14 -13.05
N ILE A 25 -12.10 31.43 -12.25
CA ILE A 25 -11.63 31.88 -10.93
C ILE A 25 -10.32 32.65 -11.12
N SER A 26 -10.39 33.89 -11.59
CA SER A 26 -9.23 34.79 -11.68
C SER A 26 -9.50 36.23 -11.23
N SER A 27 -10.58 36.48 -10.50
CA SER A 27 -10.86 37.83 -10.00
C SER A 27 -11.65 37.84 -8.68
N ALA A 28 -10.96 37.58 -7.57
CA ALA A 28 -11.34 38.12 -6.27
C ALA A 28 -10.19 37.96 -5.26
N CYS A 29 -10.00 38.99 -4.43
CA CYS A 29 -9.13 39.04 -3.25
C CYS A 29 -7.65 39.38 -3.49
N SER A 30 -7.41 40.63 -3.90
CA SER A 30 -6.31 41.41 -3.33
C SER A 30 -6.60 41.67 -1.85
N TRP A 31 -5.73 41.24 -0.94
CA TRP A 31 -5.78 41.67 0.46
C TRP A 31 -4.42 42.15 0.92
N SER A 32 -4.38 43.43 1.31
CA SER A 32 -3.25 44.10 1.94
C SER A 32 -3.25 43.76 3.44
N ALA A 33 -2.07 43.44 3.99
CA ALA A 33 -1.91 43.14 5.41
C ALA A 33 -2.11 44.41 6.27
N PRO A 34 -2.91 44.40 7.35
CA PRO A 34 -2.96 45.51 8.28
C PRO A 34 -1.83 45.43 9.31
N THR A 35 -1.08 46.52 9.41
CA THR A 35 -0.04 46.82 10.40
C THR A 35 -0.61 46.79 11.82
N ARG A 36 -0.02 45.99 12.72
CA ARG A 36 -0.35 45.99 14.15
C ARG A 36 0.26 47.22 14.82
N GLN A 37 -0.59 48.16 15.25
CA GLN A 37 -0.26 49.06 16.35
C GLN A 37 -0.72 48.45 17.68
N SER A 38 0.21 48.42 18.63
CA SER A 38 0.03 47.93 19.99
C SER A 38 -0.43 49.07 20.89
N THR A 39 -1.59 48.92 21.56
CA THR A 39 -1.85 49.57 22.86
C THR A 39 -2.60 48.59 23.77
N ARG A 40 -2.09 48.43 24.99
CA ARG A 40 -2.71 47.70 26.10
C ARG A 40 -3.63 48.64 26.88
N ALA A 41 -4.81 48.16 27.27
CA ALA A 41 -5.43 48.47 28.56
C ALA A 41 -6.49 47.41 28.90
N ALA A 42 -6.54 47.02 30.18
CA ALA A 42 -7.38 45.96 30.73
C ALA A 42 -8.74 46.46 31.25
N SER A 43 -9.77 45.61 31.22
CA SER A 43 -10.54 45.17 32.41
C SER A 43 -11.98 44.70 32.12
N SER A 44 -12.41 43.72 32.91
CA SER A 44 -13.77 43.29 33.28
C SER A 44 -14.63 42.48 32.27
N ALA A 45 -15.07 41.31 32.75
CA ALA A 45 -16.15 40.47 32.23
C ALA A 45 -17.32 40.50 33.25
N PRO A 46 -18.52 39.91 32.99
CA PRO A 46 -19.01 39.24 31.78
C PRO A 46 -20.37 39.78 31.28
N SER A 47 -20.68 39.63 29.99
CA SER A 47 -22.08 39.70 29.53
C SER A 47 -22.45 38.42 28.80
N SER A 48 -23.33 37.66 29.47
CA SER A 48 -24.00 36.47 28.99
C SER A 48 -25.06 36.86 27.96
N LYS A 49 -24.72 36.80 26.67
CA LYS A 49 -25.74 36.91 25.60
C LYS A 49 -25.31 36.40 24.22
N TRP A 50 -24.54 35.31 24.12
CA TRP A 50 -24.30 34.65 22.83
C TRP A 50 -24.19 33.13 23.00
N CYS A 51 -25.31 32.51 23.38
CA CYS A 51 -25.56 31.09 23.08
C CYS A 51 -26.75 31.03 22.12
N ALA A 52 -26.46 30.93 20.83
CA ALA A 52 -27.31 30.26 19.86
C ALA A 52 -26.40 29.85 18.71
N GLY A 53 -26.31 28.55 18.48
CA GLY A 53 -25.50 27.95 17.43
C GLY A 53 -25.80 28.59 16.09
N ALA A 54 -24.81 29.30 15.55
CA ALA A 54 -24.47 29.07 14.18
C ALA A 54 -23.61 27.80 14.22
N GLU A 55 -24.24 26.64 14.04
CA GLU A 55 -23.54 25.59 13.29
C GLU A 55 -23.10 26.30 12.01
N LEU A 56 -21.81 26.63 11.94
CA LEU A 56 -21.18 26.86 10.65
C LEU A 56 -21.48 25.57 9.91
N ALA A 57 -22.48 25.58 9.05
CA ALA A 57 -22.63 24.55 8.03
C ALA A 57 -21.35 24.66 7.22
N GLU A 58 -20.32 23.92 7.64
CA GLU A 58 -19.04 23.82 6.97
C GLU A 58 -19.37 23.35 5.57
N HIS A 59 -19.47 24.29 4.64
CA HIS A 59 -19.48 23.94 3.23
C HIS A 59 -18.12 23.30 3.01
N PRO A 60 -18.08 21.99 2.67
CA PRO A 60 -16.82 21.28 2.58
C PRO A 60 -15.94 22.01 1.57
N ASP A 61 -14.70 22.34 1.97
CA ASP A 61 -13.74 23.02 1.10
C ASP A 61 -13.63 22.24 -0.21
N PRO A 62 -13.97 22.82 -1.37
CA PRO A 62 -13.99 22.10 -2.65
C PRO A 62 -12.61 21.54 -3.01
N ARG A 63 -11.53 22.14 -2.51
CA ARG A 63 -10.16 21.62 -2.68
C ARG A 63 -9.95 20.34 -1.89
N ARG A 64 -10.51 20.26 -0.67
CA ARG A 64 -10.45 19.03 0.14
C ARG A 64 -11.22 17.91 -0.54
N GLU A 65 -12.40 18.18 -1.08
CA GLU A 65 -13.18 17.17 -1.80
C GLU A 65 -12.44 16.67 -3.05
N LEU A 66 -11.85 17.58 -3.83
CA LEU A 66 -11.01 17.25 -4.97
C LEU A 66 -9.84 16.33 -4.55
N LEU A 67 -9.06 16.72 -3.54
CA LEU A 67 -7.91 15.95 -3.07
C LEU A 67 -8.31 14.56 -2.54
N LEU A 68 -9.43 14.46 -1.82
CA LEU A 68 -9.96 13.18 -1.36
C LEU A 68 -10.46 12.31 -2.52
N GLY A 69 -11.09 12.90 -3.55
CA GLY A 69 -11.47 12.19 -4.76
C GLY A 69 -10.28 11.63 -5.52
N LEU A 70 -9.22 12.44 -5.67
CA LEU A 70 -7.97 12.01 -6.30
C LEU A 70 -7.27 10.91 -5.47
N LEU A 71 -7.22 11.04 -4.14
CA LEU A 71 -6.69 10.01 -3.25
C LEU A 71 -7.46 8.68 -3.40
N ARG A 72 -8.80 8.73 -3.47
CA ARG A 72 -9.62 7.53 -3.70
C ARG A 72 -9.28 6.86 -5.02
N ALA A 73 -9.09 7.62 -6.11
CA ALA A 73 -8.66 7.05 -7.39
C ALA A 73 -7.32 6.30 -7.28
N GLY A 74 -6.37 6.85 -6.51
CA GLY A 74 -5.12 6.16 -6.17
C GLY A 74 -5.34 4.86 -5.41
N LEU A 75 -6.14 4.89 -4.34
CA LEU A 75 -6.45 3.72 -3.51
C LEU A 75 -7.22 2.63 -4.29
N GLU A 76 -8.18 3.00 -5.12
CA GLU A 76 -8.95 2.09 -5.98
C GLU A 76 -8.09 1.41 -7.04
N ARG A 77 -7.02 2.07 -7.51
CA ARG A 77 -6.06 1.46 -8.45
C ARG A 77 -5.25 0.35 -7.80
N VAL A 78 -4.98 0.45 -6.50
CA VAL A 78 -4.13 -0.49 -5.74
C VAL A 78 -4.92 -1.36 -4.76
N ASP A 79 -6.24 -1.42 -4.92
CA ASP A 79 -7.09 -2.30 -4.12
C ASP A 79 -6.70 -3.76 -4.34
N GLY A 80 -6.35 -4.46 -3.25
CA GLY A 80 -5.81 -5.81 -3.30
C GLY A 80 -6.76 -6.82 -3.95
N ARG A 81 -8.07 -6.71 -3.69
CA ARG A 81 -9.12 -7.55 -4.28
C ARG A 81 -9.16 -7.37 -5.79
N ARG A 82 -9.25 -6.12 -6.24
CA ARG A 82 -9.28 -5.79 -7.68
C ARG A 82 -8.01 -6.27 -8.39
N CYS A 83 -6.83 -5.89 -7.90
CA CYS A 83 -5.56 -6.19 -8.56
C CYS A 83 -5.31 -7.70 -8.66
N VAL A 84 -5.58 -8.45 -7.60
CA VAL A 84 -5.42 -9.92 -7.62
C VAL A 84 -6.42 -10.57 -8.57
N ARG A 85 -7.68 -10.13 -8.56
CA ARG A 85 -8.69 -10.66 -9.49
C ARG A 85 -8.28 -10.43 -10.94
N GLU A 86 -7.86 -9.23 -11.28
CA GLU A 86 -7.42 -8.87 -12.64
C GLU A 86 -6.19 -9.69 -13.06
N ALA A 87 -5.19 -9.83 -12.19
CA ALA A 87 -3.99 -10.60 -12.45
C ALA A 87 -4.28 -12.09 -12.70
N LEU A 88 -5.21 -12.68 -11.97
CA LEU A 88 -5.59 -14.09 -12.12
C LEU A 88 -6.58 -14.33 -13.27
N SER A 89 -7.44 -13.36 -13.58
CA SER A 89 -8.41 -13.46 -14.69
C SER A 89 -7.78 -13.18 -16.05
N GLY A 90 -6.69 -12.39 -16.10
CA GLY A 90 -5.99 -12.02 -17.33
C GLY A 90 -5.30 -13.19 -18.06
N SER A 91 -5.19 -14.35 -17.42
CA SER A 91 -4.61 -15.58 -17.99
C SER A 91 -5.53 -16.33 -18.96
N ALA A 92 -6.52 -15.65 -19.57
CA ALA A 92 -7.64 -16.21 -20.35
C ALA A 92 -7.29 -17.04 -21.62
N GLY A 93 -6.01 -17.34 -21.86
CA GLY A 93 -5.53 -18.30 -22.85
C GLY A 93 -4.90 -19.58 -22.27
N ALA A 94 -4.57 -19.60 -20.98
CA ALA A 94 -4.09 -20.77 -20.28
C ALA A 94 -5.28 -21.52 -19.66
N ARG A 95 -5.23 -22.85 -19.67
CA ARG A 95 -6.24 -23.70 -19.01
C ARG A 95 -6.34 -23.25 -17.54
N ALA A 96 -7.55 -22.90 -17.10
CA ALA A 96 -7.78 -22.44 -15.74
C ALA A 96 -7.16 -23.43 -14.74
N PRO A 97 -6.41 -22.94 -13.75
CA PRO A 97 -5.75 -23.81 -12.79
C PRO A 97 -6.78 -24.66 -12.05
N ALA A 98 -6.47 -25.93 -11.84
CA ALA A 98 -7.24 -26.84 -11.01
C ALA A 98 -6.40 -27.16 -9.76
N HIS A 99 -7.06 -27.45 -8.64
CA HIS A 99 -6.40 -27.81 -7.36
C HIS A 99 -5.52 -26.69 -6.77
N VAL A 100 -6.06 -25.47 -6.65
CA VAL A 100 -5.34 -24.33 -6.08
C VAL A 100 -5.35 -24.40 -4.56
N TRP A 101 -4.16 -24.29 -3.99
CA TRP A 101 -3.97 -24.09 -2.55
C TRP A 101 -3.45 -22.67 -2.35
N LEU A 102 -4.24 -21.84 -1.68
CA LEU A 102 -4.00 -20.41 -1.50
C LEU A 102 -3.44 -20.12 -0.10
N ALA A 103 -2.32 -19.40 -0.03
CA ALA A 103 -1.81 -18.79 1.20
C ALA A 103 -1.75 -17.27 1.04
N ALA A 104 -2.52 -16.53 1.84
CA ALA A 104 -2.55 -15.07 1.82
C ALA A 104 -2.00 -14.50 3.14
N ILE A 105 -0.98 -13.64 3.07
CA ILE A 105 -0.19 -13.19 4.21
C ILE A 105 0.02 -11.67 4.16
N GLY A 106 -0.31 -10.98 5.25
CA GLY A 106 -0.09 -9.54 5.38
C GLY A 106 -1.35 -8.73 5.73
N LYS A 107 -1.21 -7.39 5.75
CA LYS A 107 -2.29 -6.46 6.09
C LYS A 107 -3.42 -6.45 5.06
N ALA A 108 -3.10 -6.69 3.78
CA ALA A 108 -4.07 -6.72 2.69
C ALA A 108 -4.48 -8.16 2.33
N ALA A 109 -4.04 -9.16 3.11
CA ALA A 109 -4.26 -10.57 2.80
C ALA A 109 -5.74 -10.91 2.58
N GLU A 110 -6.64 -10.36 3.40
CA GLU A 110 -8.07 -10.62 3.25
C GLU A 110 -8.61 -10.08 1.92
N SER A 111 -8.31 -8.82 1.59
CA SER A 111 -8.74 -8.20 0.32
C SER A 111 -8.17 -8.96 -0.87
N MET A 112 -6.88 -9.28 -0.85
CA MET A 112 -6.22 -10.10 -1.89
C MET A 112 -6.87 -11.48 -2.04
N ALA A 113 -7.14 -12.18 -0.94
CA ALA A 113 -7.79 -13.49 -0.97
C ALA A 113 -9.21 -13.42 -1.55
N ARG A 114 -10.00 -12.39 -1.24
CA ARG A 114 -11.32 -12.16 -1.88
C ARG A 114 -11.18 -12.04 -3.41
N GLY A 115 -10.16 -11.31 -3.88
CA GLY A 115 -9.87 -11.18 -5.31
C GLY A 115 -9.54 -12.52 -5.97
N ALA A 116 -8.77 -13.37 -5.30
CA ALA A 116 -8.44 -14.71 -5.79
C ALA A 116 -9.67 -15.62 -5.85
N HIS A 117 -10.51 -15.62 -4.80
CA HIS A 117 -11.77 -16.37 -4.79
C HIS A 117 -12.74 -15.93 -5.87
N GLU A 118 -12.80 -14.65 -6.21
CA GLU A 118 -13.60 -14.15 -7.34
C GLU A 118 -13.09 -14.62 -8.70
N ALA A 119 -11.77 -14.69 -8.88
CA ALA A 119 -11.18 -15.09 -10.15
C ALA A 119 -11.21 -16.62 -10.35
N LEU A 120 -10.93 -17.38 -9.29
CA LEU A 120 -10.67 -18.81 -9.38
C LEU A 120 -11.83 -19.68 -8.86
N GLY A 121 -12.69 -19.13 -8.00
CA GLY A 121 -13.86 -19.81 -7.46
C GLY A 121 -13.54 -21.19 -6.90
N ALA A 122 -14.25 -22.21 -7.39
CA ALA A 122 -14.13 -23.60 -6.94
C ALA A 122 -12.77 -24.26 -7.22
N ALA A 123 -11.88 -23.63 -8.01
CA ALA A 123 -10.52 -24.12 -8.16
C ALA A 123 -9.71 -24.01 -6.86
N ILE A 124 -10.07 -23.08 -5.95
CA ILE A 124 -9.43 -22.95 -4.64
C ILE A 124 -10.01 -23.99 -3.69
N GLU A 125 -9.20 -24.98 -3.33
CA GLU A 125 -9.61 -26.05 -2.42
C GLU A 125 -9.38 -25.68 -0.95
N ARG A 126 -8.25 -25.00 -0.70
CA ARG A 126 -7.81 -24.62 0.64
C ARG A 126 -7.28 -23.20 0.64
N THR A 127 -7.65 -22.45 1.66
CA THR A 127 -7.13 -21.11 1.93
C THR A 127 -6.53 -21.06 3.33
N LEU A 128 -5.26 -20.67 3.42
CA LEU A 128 -4.63 -20.24 4.66
C LEU A 128 -4.47 -18.72 4.64
N LEU A 129 -5.15 -18.02 5.55
CA LEU A 129 -5.11 -16.57 5.68
C LEU A 129 -4.36 -16.19 6.96
N ILE A 130 -3.27 -15.44 6.84
CA ILE A 130 -2.49 -14.93 7.98
C ILE A 130 -2.52 -13.40 7.93
N THR A 131 -3.21 -12.80 8.90
CA THR A 131 -3.38 -11.34 8.93
C THR A 131 -3.36 -10.79 10.35
N ARG A 132 -3.45 -9.47 10.48
CA ARG A 132 -3.53 -8.81 11.79
C ARG A 132 -4.94 -8.92 12.36
N ASP A 133 -5.06 -8.75 13.68
CA ASP A 133 -6.36 -8.53 14.30
C ASP A 133 -7.04 -7.30 13.68
N ALA A 134 -8.22 -7.48 13.10
CA ALA A 134 -8.98 -6.45 12.41
C ALA A 134 -10.43 -6.50 12.90
N PRO A 135 -10.97 -5.39 13.44
CA PRO A 135 -12.35 -5.36 13.89
C PRO A 135 -13.32 -5.70 12.76
N GLY A 136 -14.18 -6.71 12.95
CA GLY A 136 -15.30 -7.02 12.05
C GLY A 136 -14.98 -7.88 10.83
N ALA A 137 -13.75 -8.37 10.66
CA ALA A 137 -13.37 -9.23 9.56
C ALA A 137 -13.69 -10.71 9.84
N GLN A 138 -14.90 -11.15 9.48
CA GLN A 138 -15.16 -12.58 9.25
C GLN A 138 -14.90 -12.83 7.76
N PHE A 139 -13.72 -13.34 7.43
CA PHE A 139 -13.45 -13.80 6.07
C PHE A 139 -14.27 -15.06 5.81
N VAL A 140 -15.33 -14.92 5.02
CA VAL A 140 -16.18 -16.01 4.56
C VAL A 140 -15.93 -16.18 3.07
N ALA A 141 -15.34 -17.31 2.69
CA ALA A 141 -15.10 -17.69 1.31
C ALA A 141 -15.63 -19.12 1.06
N GLY A 142 -15.67 -19.53 -0.21
CA GLY A 142 -15.96 -20.92 -0.56
C GLY A 142 -14.78 -21.85 -0.22
N GLY A 143 -15.05 -23.13 0.05
CA GLY A 143 -14.03 -24.14 0.33
C GLY A 143 -13.54 -24.16 1.79
N ALA A 144 -12.42 -24.85 2.05
CA ALA A 144 -11.84 -24.96 3.37
C ALA A 144 -10.92 -23.77 3.67
N VAL A 145 -11.27 -22.99 4.70
CA VAL A 145 -10.57 -21.75 5.07
C VAL A 145 -10.06 -21.86 6.49
N GLU A 146 -8.79 -21.53 6.68
CA GLU A 146 -8.15 -21.38 7.98
C GLU A 146 -7.62 -19.95 8.11
N VAL A 147 -7.95 -19.28 9.21
CA VAL A 147 -7.54 -17.90 9.49
C VAL A 147 -6.70 -17.87 10.75
N LEU A 148 -5.49 -17.33 10.64
CA LEU A 148 -4.56 -17.14 11.75
C LEU A 148 -4.28 -15.66 11.93
N LEU A 149 -4.24 -15.22 13.19
CA LEU A 149 -3.97 -13.84 13.56
C LEU A 149 -2.55 -13.72 14.10
N GLY A 150 -1.73 -12.87 13.49
CA GLY A 150 -0.39 -12.52 13.97
C GLY A 150 -0.33 -11.12 14.57
N ALA A 151 0.72 -10.84 15.36
CA ALA A 151 0.96 -9.48 15.85
C ALA A 151 1.67 -8.59 14.82
N HIS A 152 1.36 -7.30 14.90
CA HIS A 152 2.00 -6.25 14.13
C HIS A 152 1.98 -4.96 14.96
N PRO A 153 3.09 -4.19 15.05
CA PRO A 153 4.26 -4.20 14.16
C PRO A 153 5.40 -5.14 14.57
N LEU A 154 5.35 -5.79 15.74
CA LEU A 154 6.35 -6.74 16.20
C LEU A 154 5.74 -8.15 16.26
N PRO A 155 6.52 -9.21 15.96
CA PRO A 155 6.06 -10.58 16.08
C PRO A 155 5.83 -10.96 17.56
N ASP A 156 4.87 -11.84 17.80
CA ASP A 156 4.57 -12.46 19.09
C ASP A 156 4.46 -13.99 18.95
N GLU A 157 4.03 -14.68 20.00
CA GLU A 157 3.82 -16.13 19.97
C GLU A 157 2.81 -16.57 18.91
N ARG A 158 1.82 -15.72 18.59
CA ARG A 158 0.85 -16.02 17.53
C ARG A 158 1.49 -15.93 16.15
N SER A 159 2.42 -14.99 15.95
CA SER A 159 3.23 -14.92 14.74
C SER A 159 4.09 -16.17 14.54
N LEU A 160 4.65 -16.74 15.62
CA LEU A 160 5.40 -18.00 15.58
C LEU A 160 4.49 -19.19 15.26
N ALA A 161 3.35 -19.29 15.94
CA ALA A 161 2.36 -20.35 15.67
C ALA A 161 1.85 -20.30 14.22
N ALA A 162 1.62 -19.09 13.68
CA ALA A 162 1.24 -18.89 12.29
C ALA A 162 2.32 -19.37 11.31
N GLY A 163 3.60 -19.15 11.65
CA GLY A 163 4.72 -19.61 10.84
C GLY A 163 4.87 -21.12 10.79
N GLU A 164 4.79 -21.78 11.96
CA GLU A 164 4.84 -23.25 12.01
C GLU A 164 3.65 -23.87 11.27
N ARG A 165 2.46 -23.28 11.41
CA ARG A 165 1.27 -23.74 10.68
C ARG A 165 1.41 -23.54 9.17
N LEU A 166 2.01 -22.43 8.71
CA LEU A 166 2.32 -22.17 7.32
C LEU A 166 3.32 -23.19 6.75
N LEU A 167 4.37 -23.52 7.51
CA LEU A 167 5.33 -24.56 7.09
C LEU A 167 4.65 -25.92 6.95
N ALA A 168 3.87 -26.33 7.95
CA ALA A 168 3.09 -27.57 7.88
C ALA A 168 2.11 -27.57 6.70
N TRP A 169 1.52 -26.41 6.39
CA TRP A 169 0.64 -26.25 5.23
C TRP A 169 1.39 -26.47 3.91
N VAL A 170 2.59 -25.88 3.76
CA VAL A 170 3.43 -26.04 2.56
C VAL A 170 3.93 -27.49 2.43
N GLU A 171 4.30 -28.12 3.54
CA GLU A 171 4.77 -29.51 3.56
C GLU A 171 3.66 -30.51 3.24
N ALA A 172 2.40 -30.16 3.52
CA ALA A 172 1.22 -30.97 3.22
C ALA A 172 0.67 -30.78 1.79
N LEU A 173 1.28 -29.93 0.95
CA LEU A 173 0.80 -29.68 -0.41
C LEU A 173 0.85 -30.98 -1.25
N PRO A 174 -0.29 -31.48 -1.77
CA PRO A 174 -0.30 -32.69 -2.59
C PRO A 174 0.36 -32.42 -3.97
N PRO A 175 0.92 -33.43 -4.67
CA PRO A 175 1.68 -33.22 -5.90
C PRO A 175 0.96 -32.43 -7.01
N GLU A 176 -0.36 -32.60 -7.10
CA GLU A 176 -1.26 -31.96 -8.07
C GLU A 176 -1.65 -30.52 -7.68
N ALA A 177 -1.42 -30.11 -6.43
CA ALA A 177 -1.81 -28.78 -5.99
C ALA A 177 -0.92 -27.70 -6.60
N GLN A 178 -1.57 -26.62 -7.03
CA GLN A 178 -0.94 -25.41 -7.53
C GLN A 178 -0.89 -24.38 -6.39
N PRO A 179 0.31 -24.12 -5.82
CA PRO A 179 0.43 -23.18 -4.72
C PRO A 179 0.33 -21.74 -5.23
N LEU A 180 -0.56 -20.96 -4.63
CA LEU A 180 -0.71 -19.53 -4.85
C LEU A 180 -0.42 -18.77 -3.56
N PHE A 181 0.55 -17.87 -3.60
CA PHE A 181 0.92 -17.02 -2.48
C PHE A 181 0.52 -15.57 -2.75
N LEU A 182 -0.19 -14.94 -1.82
CA LEU A 182 -0.59 -13.54 -1.87
C LEU A 182 0.10 -12.80 -0.73
N ILE A 183 1.08 -11.96 -1.03
CA ILE A 183 1.94 -11.32 -0.02
C ILE A 183 1.74 -9.80 -0.04
N SER A 184 1.54 -9.21 1.14
CA SER A 184 1.45 -7.75 1.31
C SER A 184 2.27 -7.26 2.50
N GLY A 185 2.39 -5.94 2.63
CA GLY A 185 3.05 -5.29 3.76
C GLY A 185 2.57 -5.79 5.13
N GLY A 186 3.49 -5.85 6.09
CA GLY A 186 3.26 -6.37 7.46
C GLY A 186 3.54 -7.86 7.65
N ALA A 187 3.74 -8.63 6.58
CA ALA A 187 4.06 -10.06 6.68
C ALA A 187 5.33 -10.34 7.52
N SER A 188 6.29 -9.42 7.57
CA SER A 188 7.53 -9.53 8.36
C SER A 188 7.31 -9.86 9.84
N SER A 189 6.18 -9.39 10.39
CA SER A 189 5.86 -9.52 11.82
C SER A 189 4.68 -10.45 12.06
N LEU A 190 3.79 -10.63 11.07
CA LEU A 190 2.59 -11.47 11.18
C LEU A 190 2.89 -12.97 11.12
N VAL A 191 4.01 -13.35 10.52
CA VAL A 191 4.43 -14.75 10.40
C VAL A 191 5.93 -14.86 10.63
N GLU A 192 6.32 -15.80 11.48
CA GLU A 192 7.72 -16.05 11.79
C GLU A 192 8.00 -17.51 12.08
N VAL A 193 9.16 -18.00 11.64
CA VAL A 193 9.70 -19.29 12.07
C VAL A 193 11.17 -19.09 12.38
N LEU A 194 11.54 -19.31 13.64
CA LEU A 194 12.89 -19.09 14.12
C LEU A 194 13.83 -20.24 13.73
N GLU A 195 15.10 -19.89 13.48
CA GLU A 195 16.18 -20.86 13.38
C GLU A 195 16.34 -21.67 14.66
N ALA A 196 16.91 -22.87 14.53
CA ALA A 196 17.13 -23.74 15.69
C ALA A 196 18.02 -23.03 16.73
N GLY A 197 17.52 -22.92 17.97
CA GLY A 197 18.22 -22.25 19.06
C GLY A 197 17.90 -20.76 19.22
N ALA A 198 17.18 -20.14 18.28
CA ALA A 198 16.66 -18.79 18.45
C ALA A 198 15.27 -18.80 19.13
N THR A 199 14.97 -17.77 19.91
CA THR A 199 13.74 -17.62 20.68
C THR A 199 13.03 -16.30 20.37
N LEU A 200 11.76 -16.19 20.78
CA LEU A 200 11.02 -14.92 20.68
C LEU A 200 11.73 -13.80 21.46
N HIS A 201 12.30 -14.15 22.62
CA HIS A 201 13.06 -13.22 23.44
C HIS A 201 14.27 -12.64 22.68
N ASP A 202 14.95 -13.44 21.86
CA ASP A 202 16.07 -12.95 21.04
C ASP A 202 15.61 -11.92 20.01
N LEU A 203 14.42 -12.09 19.41
CA LEU A 203 13.84 -11.11 18.50
C LEU A 203 13.46 -9.81 19.22
N GLU A 204 12.87 -9.92 20.42
CA GLU A 204 12.50 -8.78 21.25
C GLU A 204 13.73 -7.98 21.67
N GLU A 205 14.78 -8.68 22.13
CA GLU A 205 16.02 -8.09 22.58
C GLU A 205 16.77 -7.40 21.43
N LEU A 206 16.86 -8.05 20.26
CA LEU A 206 17.43 -7.48 19.05
C LEU A 206 16.69 -6.20 18.65
N THR A 207 15.35 -6.23 18.70
CA THR A 207 14.51 -5.06 18.41
C THR A 207 14.74 -3.92 19.40
N ARG A 208 14.81 -4.24 20.69
CA ARG A 208 15.06 -3.27 21.76
C ARG A 208 16.43 -2.60 21.62
N GLN A 209 17.47 -3.38 21.36
CA GLN A 209 18.82 -2.87 21.11
C GLN A 209 18.88 -1.99 19.86
N ALA A 210 18.21 -2.41 18.78
CA ALA A 210 18.16 -1.65 17.54
C ALA A 210 17.52 -0.27 17.73
N PHE A 211 16.44 -0.19 18.50
CA PHE A 211 15.84 1.10 18.85
C PHE A 211 16.76 1.96 19.73
N ALA A 212 17.42 1.38 20.72
CA ALA A 212 18.37 2.10 21.58
C ALA A 212 19.57 2.67 20.78
N GLN A 213 19.99 1.98 19.73
CA GLN A 213 21.11 2.37 18.87
C GLN A 213 20.69 3.23 17.66
N GLY A 214 19.39 3.48 17.48
CA GLY A 214 18.89 4.24 16.32
C GLY A 214 19.13 3.54 14.98
N ILE A 215 19.17 2.20 14.97
CA ILE A 215 19.39 1.41 13.76
C ILE A 215 18.28 1.66 12.74
N ALA A 216 18.65 1.82 11.47
CA ALA A 216 17.70 1.99 10.38
C ALA A 216 16.78 0.76 10.25
N ILE A 217 15.49 0.97 9.93
CA ILE A 217 14.50 -0.11 9.87
C ILE A 217 14.87 -1.23 8.89
N GLY A 218 15.51 -0.89 7.76
CA GLY A 218 16.00 -1.88 6.80
C GLY A 218 17.07 -2.80 7.39
N GLU A 219 17.98 -2.26 8.19
CA GLU A 219 19.02 -3.03 8.87
C GLU A 219 18.42 -3.90 10.00
N LEU A 220 17.48 -3.37 10.78
CA LEU A 220 16.74 -4.16 11.77
C LEU A 220 16.00 -5.32 11.09
N ASN A 221 15.33 -5.08 9.97
CA ASN A 221 14.65 -6.13 9.20
C ASN A 221 15.62 -7.20 8.70
N ALA A 222 16.81 -6.82 8.22
CA ALA A 222 17.83 -7.76 7.79
C ALA A 222 18.37 -8.61 8.95
N ARG A 223 18.64 -7.99 10.12
CA ARG A 223 19.09 -8.71 11.32
C ARG A 223 18.02 -9.69 11.82
N ARG A 224 16.74 -9.30 11.83
CA ARG A 224 15.63 -10.21 12.18
C ARG A 224 15.49 -11.34 11.16
N ALA A 225 15.63 -11.06 9.86
CA ALA A 225 15.56 -12.07 8.82
C ALA A 225 16.65 -13.14 8.94
N ALA A 226 17.83 -12.79 9.47
CA ALA A 226 18.91 -13.75 9.72
C ALA A 226 18.59 -14.80 10.80
N LEU A 227 17.60 -14.54 11.66
CA LEU A 227 17.13 -15.48 12.69
C LEU A 227 15.97 -16.35 12.21
N SER A 228 15.58 -16.25 10.94
CA SER A 228 14.34 -16.82 10.42
C SER A 228 14.58 -17.89 9.35
N ARG A 229 13.84 -18.99 9.46
CA ARG A 229 13.80 -20.09 8.49
C ARG A 229 12.95 -19.83 7.25
N ILE A 230 12.08 -18.81 7.26
CA ILE A 230 11.09 -18.56 6.18
C ILE A 230 11.33 -17.26 5.39
N LYS A 231 12.01 -16.28 5.98
CA LYS A 231 12.41 -15.02 5.34
C LYS A 231 13.57 -15.23 4.36
N GLY A 232 13.86 -14.22 3.53
CA GLY A 232 15.01 -14.25 2.60
C GLY A 232 14.98 -15.39 1.58
N GLY A 233 13.78 -15.79 1.14
CA GLY A 233 13.56 -16.91 0.21
C GLY A 233 13.44 -18.27 0.91
N GLY A 234 13.47 -18.32 2.25
CA GLY A 234 13.39 -19.56 3.01
C GLY A 234 12.08 -20.32 2.79
N LEU A 235 10.93 -19.63 2.71
CA LEU A 235 9.65 -20.27 2.40
C LEU A 235 9.60 -20.77 0.96
N ALA A 236 10.09 -20.00 -0.01
CA ALA A 236 10.20 -20.43 -1.40
C ALA A 236 11.08 -21.69 -1.54
N ALA A 237 12.18 -21.78 -0.80
CA ALA A 237 13.04 -22.97 -0.78
C ALA A 237 12.32 -24.25 -0.30
N ARG A 238 11.27 -24.12 0.53
CA ARG A 238 10.45 -25.27 0.97
C ARG A 238 9.57 -25.87 -0.12
N LEU A 239 9.36 -25.15 -1.23
CA LEU A 239 8.66 -25.68 -2.38
C LEU A 239 9.50 -26.68 -3.18
N ARG A 240 10.82 -26.73 -2.98
CA ARG A 240 11.74 -27.72 -3.58
C ARG A 240 11.56 -27.86 -5.11
N GLY A 241 11.57 -26.73 -5.84
CA GLY A 241 11.39 -26.71 -7.30
C GLY A 241 9.95 -26.92 -7.78
N ARG A 242 8.97 -27.06 -6.88
CA ARG A 242 7.56 -27.10 -7.28
C ARG A 242 7.15 -25.75 -7.92
N PRO A 243 6.49 -25.76 -9.09
CA PRO A 243 5.90 -24.56 -9.66
C PRO A 243 4.92 -23.92 -8.69
N ALA A 244 5.01 -22.61 -8.51
CA ALA A 244 4.08 -21.84 -7.71
C ALA A 244 3.98 -20.42 -8.26
N GLN A 245 2.91 -19.73 -7.88
CA GLN A 245 2.73 -18.32 -8.21
C GLN A 245 2.72 -17.49 -6.94
N ALA A 246 3.38 -16.34 -6.95
CA ALA A 246 3.39 -15.37 -5.87
C ALA A 246 3.00 -13.98 -6.40
N LEU A 247 1.89 -13.44 -5.88
CA LEU A 247 1.41 -12.10 -6.19
C LEU A 247 1.67 -11.17 -5.00
N PHE A 248 2.18 -9.97 -5.30
CA PHE A 248 2.62 -9.03 -4.29
C PHE A 248 1.87 -7.69 -4.38
N VAL A 249 1.48 -7.15 -3.22
CA VAL A 249 1.20 -5.72 -3.05
C VAL A 249 2.40 -5.09 -2.36
N SER A 250 3.09 -4.21 -3.05
CA SER A 250 4.39 -3.67 -2.61
C SER A 250 4.28 -2.29 -1.98
N ASP A 251 4.85 -2.16 -0.79
CA ASP A 251 5.09 -0.91 -0.07
C ASP A 251 6.59 -0.62 0.14
N VAL A 252 7.48 -1.42 -0.47
CA VAL A 252 8.94 -1.34 -0.27
C VAL A 252 9.66 -0.78 -1.50
N PRO A 253 10.86 -0.20 -1.36
CA PRO A 253 11.60 0.36 -2.49
C PRO A 253 11.81 -0.65 -3.64
N GLN A 254 11.68 -0.17 -4.88
CA GLN A 254 11.91 -0.93 -6.12
C GLN A 254 11.02 -2.17 -6.32
N ASP A 255 10.03 -2.39 -5.46
CA ASP A 255 9.11 -3.53 -5.51
C ASP A 255 9.83 -4.89 -5.55
N ASP A 256 10.99 -4.99 -4.90
CA ASP A 256 11.82 -6.17 -4.92
C ASP A 256 11.22 -7.32 -4.08
N PRO A 257 10.91 -8.49 -4.68
CA PRO A 257 10.40 -9.65 -3.94
C PRO A 257 11.34 -10.18 -2.84
N ARG A 258 12.63 -9.83 -2.86
CA ARG A 258 13.58 -10.12 -1.76
C ARG A 258 13.28 -9.31 -0.50
N VAL A 259 12.60 -8.18 -0.65
CA VAL A 259 12.32 -7.22 0.42
C VAL A 259 10.84 -7.27 0.82
N ILE A 260 9.91 -7.42 -0.14
CA ILE A 260 8.47 -7.47 0.13
C ILE A 260 8.17 -8.61 1.10
N GLY A 261 7.51 -8.29 2.21
CA GLY A 261 7.21 -9.26 3.26
C GLY A 261 8.46 -9.94 3.85
N SER A 262 9.60 -9.25 3.91
CA SER A 262 10.90 -9.81 4.30
C SER A 262 11.38 -10.96 3.42
N GLY A 263 10.93 -10.97 2.16
CA GLY A 263 11.37 -11.95 1.18
C GLY A 263 10.85 -13.36 1.41
N LEU A 264 9.70 -13.55 2.07
CA LEU A 264 9.09 -14.89 2.24
C LEU A 264 9.11 -15.68 0.92
N MET A 265 8.55 -15.07 -0.12
CA MET A 265 8.51 -15.59 -1.48
C MET A 265 9.54 -14.91 -2.39
N GLY A 266 10.65 -14.42 -1.83
CA GLY A 266 11.81 -13.98 -2.62
C GLY A 266 12.51 -15.18 -3.29
N PRO A 267 13.48 -14.94 -4.19
CA PRO A 267 14.29 -16.01 -4.79
C PRO A 267 14.84 -16.96 -3.73
N ALA A 268 14.68 -18.27 -3.95
CA ALA A 268 15.17 -19.27 -3.01
C ALA A 268 16.69 -19.15 -2.87
N ALA A 269 17.19 -19.17 -1.62
CA ALA A 269 18.63 -19.06 -1.36
C ALA A 269 19.43 -20.29 -1.86
N SER A 270 18.77 -21.42 -2.03
CA SER A 270 19.35 -22.65 -2.59
C SER A 270 18.27 -23.54 -3.21
N GLY A 271 18.70 -24.45 -4.09
CA GLY A 271 17.82 -25.38 -4.80
C GLY A 271 17.18 -24.78 -6.05
N GLU A 272 16.32 -25.58 -6.69
CA GLU A 272 15.55 -25.13 -7.86
C GLU A 272 14.39 -24.22 -7.41
N ASP A 273 14.26 -23.08 -8.08
CA ASP A 273 13.22 -22.08 -7.83
C ASP A 273 12.38 -21.91 -9.09
N ARG A 274 11.11 -22.33 -9.00
CA ARG A 274 10.11 -22.24 -10.08
C ARG A 274 8.92 -21.38 -9.67
N VAL A 275 9.13 -20.42 -8.77
CA VAL A 275 8.09 -19.50 -8.34
C VAL A 275 8.01 -18.32 -9.31
N GLU A 276 6.86 -18.16 -9.96
CA GLU A 276 6.52 -16.97 -10.74
C GLU A 276 6.13 -15.83 -9.79
N ARG A 277 6.77 -14.67 -9.93
CA ARG A 277 6.64 -13.55 -8.99
C ARG A 277 6.14 -12.32 -9.71
N HIS A 278 5.00 -11.78 -9.27
CA HIS A 278 4.38 -10.63 -9.90
C HIS A 278 3.90 -9.61 -8.87
N VAL A 279 4.35 -8.36 -9.02
CA VAL A 279 3.83 -7.24 -8.25
C VAL A 279 2.57 -6.76 -8.96
N VAL A 280 1.42 -6.86 -8.29
CA VAL A 280 0.10 -6.52 -8.86
C VAL A 280 -0.35 -5.11 -8.47
N ALA A 281 0.29 -4.52 -7.46
CA ALA A 281 0.09 -3.15 -7.05
C ALA A 281 1.33 -2.60 -6.32
N SER A 282 1.67 -1.35 -6.58
CA SER A 282 2.69 -0.61 -5.82
C SER A 282 2.27 0.82 -5.50
N VAL A 283 3.04 1.52 -4.67
CA VAL A 283 2.81 2.95 -4.42
C VAL A 283 2.96 3.79 -5.70
N ASP A 284 3.77 3.35 -6.66
CA ASP A 284 3.95 4.06 -7.93
C ASP A 284 2.68 3.95 -8.80
N ASP A 285 1.98 2.81 -8.78
CA ASP A 285 0.67 2.67 -9.42
C ASP A 285 -0.36 3.66 -8.83
N ALA A 286 -0.36 3.81 -7.50
CA ALA A 286 -1.26 4.75 -6.83
C ALA A 286 -0.94 6.20 -7.23
N VAL A 287 0.34 6.59 -7.21
CA VAL A 287 0.79 7.94 -7.64
C VAL A 287 0.41 8.19 -9.10
N ALA A 288 0.65 7.22 -9.99
CA ALA A 288 0.31 7.33 -11.40
C ALA A 288 -1.20 7.49 -11.61
N ALA A 289 -2.04 6.75 -10.87
CA ALA A 289 -3.49 6.88 -10.95
C ALA A 289 -3.99 8.25 -10.46
N VAL A 290 -3.45 8.75 -9.34
CA VAL A 290 -3.76 10.11 -8.84
C VAL A 290 -3.38 11.15 -9.89
N ALA A 291 -2.17 11.05 -10.45
CA ALA A 291 -1.68 11.99 -11.46
C ALA A 291 -2.54 11.95 -12.75
N ALA A 292 -2.90 10.76 -13.21
CA ALA A 292 -3.77 10.59 -14.39
C ALA A 292 -5.18 11.15 -14.14
N ALA A 293 -5.77 10.90 -12.97
CA ALA A 293 -7.07 11.45 -12.60
C ALA A 293 -7.05 12.98 -12.53
N ALA A 294 -5.97 13.57 -11.99
CA ALA A 294 -5.80 15.01 -11.94
C ALA A 294 -5.58 15.65 -13.33
N ALA A 295 -4.78 15.00 -14.18
CA ALA A 295 -4.56 15.44 -15.56
C ALA A 295 -5.86 15.40 -16.39
N ALA A 296 -6.73 14.40 -16.16
CA ALA A 296 -8.04 14.33 -16.80
C ALA A 296 -8.98 15.49 -16.43
N LEU A 297 -8.73 16.15 -15.29
CA LEU A 297 -9.41 17.38 -14.87
C LEU A 297 -8.74 18.66 -15.42
N GLY A 298 -7.69 18.51 -16.24
CA GLY A 298 -6.95 19.63 -16.83
C GLY A 298 -5.94 20.28 -15.88
N LEU A 299 -5.59 19.64 -14.76
CA LEU A 299 -4.62 20.18 -13.80
C LEU A 299 -3.19 19.95 -14.28
N ALA A 300 -2.33 20.96 -14.12
CA ALA A 300 -0.88 20.78 -14.23
C ALA A 300 -0.37 20.00 -13.00
N VAL A 301 0.18 18.80 -13.23
CA VAL A 301 0.57 17.87 -12.16
C VAL A 301 2.09 17.73 -12.09
N HIS A 302 2.63 17.79 -10.88
CA HIS A 302 4.00 17.39 -10.57
C HIS A 302 3.98 16.09 -9.75
N ALA A 303 4.42 14.99 -10.35
CA ALA A 303 4.51 13.69 -9.69
C ALA A 303 5.93 13.13 -9.87
N PRO A 304 6.84 13.34 -8.91
CA PRO A 304 8.20 12.80 -9.00
C PRO A 304 8.19 11.28 -9.13
N ALA A 305 8.98 10.76 -10.05
CA ALA A 305 9.14 9.32 -10.23
C ALA A 305 9.86 8.63 -9.04
N ARG A 306 10.62 9.40 -8.24
CA ARG A 306 11.37 8.87 -7.12
C ARG A 306 10.51 8.86 -5.86
N ARG A 307 10.38 7.67 -5.24
CA ARG A 307 9.76 7.52 -3.93
C ARG A 307 10.49 8.34 -2.88
N PHE A 308 9.75 9.00 -2.00
CA PHE A 308 10.37 9.65 -0.84
C PHE A 308 10.65 8.64 0.27
N GLU A 309 11.70 8.90 1.03
CA GLU A 309 12.00 8.19 2.27
C GLU A 309 12.63 9.18 3.26
N GLY A 310 12.33 9.04 4.54
CA GLY A 310 13.03 9.74 5.61
C GLY A 310 12.13 10.29 6.70
N ASP A 311 12.73 11.09 7.58
CA ASP A 311 12.06 11.70 8.72
C ASP A 311 10.92 12.63 8.29
N ALA A 312 9.75 12.48 8.92
CA ALA A 312 8.53 13.19 8.58
C ALA A 312 8.69 14.72 8.64
N VAL A 313 9.43 15.25 9.63
CA VAL A 313 9.61 16.71 9.79
C VAL A 313 10.49 17.26 8.66
N ARG A 314 11.57 16.56 8.31
CA ARG A 314 12.43 16.97 7.19
C ARG A 314 11.69 16.89 5.85
N LEU A 315 10.87 15.86 5.67
CA LEU A 315 10.03 15.70 4.49
C LEU A 315 8.97 16.80 4.40
N ALA A 316 8.34 17.19 5.50
CA ALA A 316 7.37 18.29 5.54
C ALA A 316 8.01 19.61 5.09
N ALA A 317 9.18 19.97 5.64
CA ALA A 317 9.92 21.16 5.24
C ALA A 317 10.28 21.14 3.74
N ARG A 318 10.71 19.98 3.23
CA ARG A 318 10.98 19.79 1.80
C ARG A 318 9.72 19.99 0.95
N PHE A 319 8.62 19.33 1.29
CA PHE A 319 7.37 19.43 0.55
C PHE A 319 6.78 20.83 0.57
N ALA A 320 6.82 21.52 1.72
CA ALA A 320 6.41 22.92 1.81
C ALA A 320 7.26 23.82 0.89
N HIS A 321 8.57 23.60 0.85
CA HIS A 321 9.46 24.31 -0.06
C HIS A 321 9.14 24.03 -1.53
N GLU A 322 8.93 22.76 -1.91
CA GLU A 322 8.53 22.36 -3.26
C GLU A 322 7.18 22.98 -3.66
N LEU A 323 6.19 23.01 -2.75
CA LEU A 323 4.89 23.64 -2.98
C LEU A 323 4.99 25.16 -3.19
N CYS A 324 5.91 25.84 -2.51
CA CYS A 324 6.12 27.28 -2.68
C CYS A 324 6.81 27.65 -4.01
N LEU A 325 7.58 26.72 -4.58
CA LEU A 325 8.38 26.99 -5.79
C LEU A 325 7.77 26.43 -7.07
N THR A 326 6.90 25.42 -6.97
CA THR A 326 6.31 24.78 -8.13
C THR A 326 5.30 25.68 -8.83
N SER A 327 5.21 25.56 -10.15
CA SER A 327 4.11 26.10 -10.96
C SER A 327 2.98 25.09 -11.16
N ALA A 328 3.12 23.87 -10.66
CA ALA A 328 2.09 22.85 -10.75
C ALA A 328 0.88 23.20 -9.87
N GLN A 329 -0.30 22.83 -10.34
CA GLN A 329 -1.55 22.99 -9.59
C GLN A 329 -1.78 21.84 -8.60
N LEU A 330 -1.13 20.69 -8.83
CA LEU A 330 -1.15 19.54 -7.94
C LEU A 330 0.24 18.90 -7.86
N CYS A 331 0.68 18.58 -6.64
CA CYS A 331 1.83 17.72 -6.43
C CYS A 331 1.39 16.37 -5.83
N VAL A 332 1.98 15.28 -6.34
CA VAL A 332 1.71 13.92 -5.86
C VAL A 332 3.03 13.25 -5.52
N TRP A 333 3.21 12.89 -4.26
CA TRP A 333 4.39 12.17 -3.80
C TRP A 333 3.97 10.80 -3.25
N GLY A 334 4.72 9.76 -3.60
CA GLY A 334 4.60 8.41 -3.03
C GLY A 334 5.88 8.04 -2.31
N GLY A 335 5.77 7.30 -1.20
CA GLY A 335 6.93 6.93 -0.40
C GLY A 335 6.58 6.66 1.06
N GLU A 336 7.62 6.60 1.88
CA GLU A 336 7.54 6.17 3.26
C GLU A 336 8.21 7.17 4.20
N SER A 337 7.46 7.75 5.13
CA SER A 337 8.02 8.60 6.18
C SER A 337 8.31 7.80 7.46
N THR A 338 9.30 8.24 8.21
CA THR A 338 9.62 7.74 9.55
C THR A 338 9.38 8.83 10.59
N VAL A 339 9.13 8.42 11.83
CA VAL A 339 9.00 9.32 12.97
C VAL A 339 9.86 8.77 14.09
N GLN A 340 10.68 9.62 14.70
CA GLN A 340 11.32 9.29 15.96
C GLN A 340 10.26 9.31 17.07
N VAL A 341 9.93 8.13 17.58
CA VAL A 341 8.91 7.97 18.61
C VAL A 341 9.49 8.46 19.94
N PRO A 342 8.90 9.48 20.60
CA PRO A 342 9.39 9.95 21.89
C PRO A 342 9.12 8.90 22.99
N PRO A 343 9.83 8.96 24.13
CA PRO A 343 9.67 7.99 25.24
C PRO A 343 8.24 7.85 25.76
N HIS A 344 7.45 8.92 25.68
CA HIS A 344 6.03 8.95 26.03
C HIS A 344 5.21 9.36 24.81
N PRO A 345 4.93 8.42 23.88
CA PRO A 345 4.25 8.76 22.65
C PRO A 345 2.78 9.07 22.89
N GLY A 346 2.29 10.15 22.26
CA GLY A 346 0.86 10.37 22.07
C GLY A 346 0.27 9.41 21.04
N ARG A 347 -1.02 9.59 20.72
CA ARG A 347 -1.68 8.86 19.63
C ARG A 347 -1.40 9.56 18.31
N GLY A 348 -0.91 8.82 17.32
CA GLY A 348 -0.72 9.36 15.99
C GLY A 348 -0.10 8.35 15.03
N GLY A 349 0.35 8.85 13.89
CA GLY A 349 1.10 8.08 12.91
C GLY A 349 1.93 8.99 12.02
N ARG A 350 2.88 8.40 11.32
CA ARG A 350 3.83 9.09 10.43
C ARG A 350 3.19 10.03 9.41
N ASN A 351 2.07 9.65 8.77
CA ASN A 351 1.37 10.55 7.83
C ASN A 351 0.69 11.73 8.53
N GLN A 352 0.17 11.53 9.75
CA GLN A 352 -0.40 12.63 10.55
C GLN A 352 0.71 13.57 11.03
N HIS A 353 1.86 13.02 11.42
CA HIS A 353 3.02 13.80 11.82
C HIS A 353 3.57 14.62 10.65
N LEU A 354 3.69 14.02 9.46
CA LEU A 354 4.10 14.70 8.22
C LEU A 354 3.16 15.85 7.84
N ALA A 355 1.85 15.66 7.99
CA ALA A 355 0.85 16.69 7.66
C ALA A 355 0.80 17.84 8.68
N LEU A 356 1.23 17.59 9.93
CA LEU A 356 1.20 18.56 11.02
C LEU A 356 2.49 19.40 11.11
N ALA A 357 3.63 18.82 10.74
CA ALA A 357 4.96 19.42 10.83
C ALA A 357 5.18 20.56 9.82
#